data_AF-A0AA86Q7G5-F1
#
_entry.id   AF-A0AA86Q7G5-F1
#
_cell.length_a   1.000
_cell.length_b   1.000
_cell.length_c   1.000
_cell.angle_alpha   90.00
_cell.angle_beta   90.00
_cell.angle_gamma   90.00
#
_symmetry.space_group_name_H-M   'P 1'
#
loop_
_entity.id
_entity.type
_entity.pdbx_description
1 polymer ?
#
loop_
_entity_poly.entity_id
_entity_poly.type
_entity_poly.pdbx_seq_one_letter_code
_entity_poly.pdbx_strand_id
1 'polypeptide(L)'
;MYPLLQLSLQYLHQQSKPLGSPEDPKIFKQNIDHFAFNANRFKTFNQRYFINELFITNPTQIDTALLKIGAEDTVHSAPGGNLTHFDLLGELSLKFNAPIFELEHRFYGESQPFAENDNPLKTENLKYLSARYAIADLVNFVTKIDQQYCAGLGMTKVPGKTCLKWMVIGGSYAGAVSAWIAQQHPHLFAATISSSGVVNVKYENPEFDTHTYAAAGTPCAQAYVHSMREIEKVTESGNDKYLDLFKANRKNLPDFYYFLADTSLMAIQYGRKCAKITYNKPGAKVLMQLKPSQATQNRITNTNIMIEIS
;
A
#
# COMPACT_ATOMS: atom_id res chain seq x y z
N MET A 1 1.93 20.93 1.43
CA MET A 1 1.78 19.46 1.42
C MET A 1 3.12 18.88 0.97
N TYR A 2 3.65 17.84 1.62
CA TYR A 2 5.11 17.62 1.67
C TYR A 2 5.65 16.69 0.56
N PRO A 3 6.67 17.12 -0.22
CA PRO A 3 7.32 16.25 -1.21
C PRO A 3 8.24 15.18 -0.58
N LEU A 4 8.58 15.30 0.71
CA LEU A 4 9.45 14.35 1.41
C LEU A 4 8.75 12.99 1.66
N LEU A 5 7.44 13.00 1.96
CA LEU A 5 6.67 11.76 2.13
C LEU A 5 6.48 11.02 0.80
N GLN A 6 6.38 11.76 -0.30
CA GLN A 6 6.26 11.19 -1.64
C GLN A 6 7.57 10.51 -2.10
N LEU A 7 8.73 10.96 -1.58
CA LEU A 7 10.03 10.37 -1.90
C LEU A 7 10.27 9.01 -1.23
N SER A 8 9.73 8.72 -0.03
CA SER A 8 9.86 7.39 0.58
C SER A 8 9.05 6.34 -0.18
N LEU A 9 7.80 6.67 -0.53
CA LEU A 9 6.92 5.85 -1.38
C LEU A 9 7.54 5.59 -2.76
N GLN A 10 8.13 6.60 -3.40
CA GLN A 10 8.81 6.46 -4.70
C GLN A 10 10.07 5.58 -4.62
N TYR A 11 10.78 5.56 -3.49
CA TYR A 11 12.02 4.78 -3.35
C TYR A 11 11.77 3.27 -3.13
N LEU A 12 10.55 2.88 -2.72
CA LEU A 12 10.14 1.48 -2.56
C LEU A 12 9.46 0.90 -3.81
N HIS A 13 8.89 1.73 -4.69
CA HIS A 13 8.18 1.28 -5.89
C HIS A 13 9.04 1.00 -7.15
N GLN A 14 10.38 1.01 -7.05
CA GLN A 14 11.25 0.58 -8.16
C GLN A 14 11.41 -0.95 -8.25
N GLN A 15 10.35 -1.63 -8.67
CA GLN A 15 10.45 -2.94 -9.35
C GLN A 15 9.67 -2.93 -10.67
N SER A 16 10.15 -3.67 -11.65
CA SER A 16 9.80 -3.52 -13.07
C SER A 16 8.41 -4.01 -13.44
N LYS A 17 7.67 -3.22 -14.24
CA LYS A 17 6.39 -3.62 -14.85
C LYS A 17 6.50 -4.95 -15.62
N PRO A 18 5.77 -6.00 -15.23
CA PRO A 18 5.54 -7.17 -16.08
C PRO A 18 4.48 -6.85 -17.14
N LEU A 19 4.73 -7.21 -18.39
CA LEU A 19 3.74 -7.11 -19.48
C LEU A 19 2.72 -8.25 -19.41
N GLY A 20 1.51 -8.04 -19.95
CA GLY A 20 0.55 -9.12 -20.18
C GLY A 20 -0.94 -8.77 -20.11
N SER A 21 -1.41 -7.91 -21.01
CA SER A 21 -2.81 -7.78 -21.47
C SER A 21 -3.94 -7.76 -20.42
N PRO A 22 -4.14 -6.61 -19.76
CA PRO A 22 -5.47 -6.20 -19.33
C PRO A 22 -5.63 -4.66 -19.38
N GLU A 23 -5.30 -4.06 -20.54
CA GLU A 23 -4.79 -2.68 -20.57
C GLU A 23 -5.83 -1.56 -20.46
N ASP A 24 -7.13 -1.84 -20.68
CA ASP A 24 -8.20 -0.84 -20.56
C ASP A 24 -8.64 -0.62 -19.10
N PRO A 25 -8.32 0.52 -18.45
CA PRO A 25 -8.87 0.87 -17.14
C PRO A 25 -10.40 1.05 -17.27
N LYS A 26 -11.16 0.21 -16.59
CA LYS A 26 -12.62 0.27 -16.61
C LYS A 26 -13.12 1.24 -15.53
N ILE A 27 -14.24 1.90 -15.80
CA ILE A 27 -14.81 2.89 -14.88
C ILE A 27 -16.09 2.34 -14.25
N PHE A 28 -16.12 2.31 -12.92
CA PHE A 28 -17.31 2.09 -12.12
C PHE A 28 -17.89 3.42 -11.65
N LYS A 29 -19.22 3.58 -11.73
CA LYS A 29 -19.92 4.75 -11.20
C LYS A 29 -20.19 4.53 -9.72
N GLN A 30 -19.33 5.09 -8.88
CA GLN A 30 -19.33 4.90 -7.43
C GLN A 30 -20.03 6.07 -6.72
N ASN A 31 -20.73 5.81 -5.61
CA ASN A 31 -21.33 6.87 -4.81
C ASN A 31 -20.26 7.66 -4.04
N ILE A 32 -20.33 8.99 -4.07
CA ILE A 32 -19.44 9.84 -3.25
C ILE A 32 -19.75 9.60 -1.76
N ASP A 33 -21.04 9.64 -1.39
CA ASP A 33 -21.51 9.43 -0.02
C ASP A 33 -22.51 8.27 0.07
N HIS A 34 -22.03 7.12 0.56
CA HIS A 34 -22.82 5.92 0.84
C HIS A 34 -23.79 6.05 2.02
N PHE A 35 -23.64 7.09 2.86
CA PHE A 35 -24.42 7.25 4.09
C PHE A 35 -25.34 8.50 4.06
N ALA A 36 -25.45 9.15 2.90
CA ALA A 36 -26.35 10.27 2.68
C ALA A 36 -27.83 9.82 2.64
N PHE A 37 -28.67 10.46 3.45
CA PHE A 37 -30.13 10.36 3.36
C PHE A 37 -30.77 11.44 2.46
N ASN A 38 -29.99 12.42 2.03
CA ASN A 38 -30.41 13.54 1.17
C ASN A 38 -29.94 13.36 -0.29
N ALA A 39 -30.09 14.40 -1.12
CA ALA A 39 -29.73 14.37 -2.54
C ALA A 39 -28.27 14.02 -2.85
N ASN A 40 -27.33 14.15 -1.89
CA ASN A 40 -25.93 13.71 -2.10
C ASN A 40 -25.80 12.21 -2.35
N ARG A 41 -26.79 11.39 -1.95
CA ARG A 41 -26.82 9.93 -2.22
C ARG A 41 -26.84 9.56 -3.71
N PHE A 42 -27.18 10.53 -4.56
CA PHE A 42 -27.20 10.38 -6.02
C PHE A 42 -25.94 10.95 -6.70
N LYS A 43 -25.02 11.58 -5.94
CA LYS A 43 -23.76 12.09 -6.50
C LYS A 43 -22.77 10.94 -6.64
N THR A 44 -22.27 10.77 -7.86
CA THR A 44 -21.34 9.69 -8.22
C THR A 44 -20.04 10.25 -8.78
N PHE A 45 -18.96 9.51 -8.57
CA PHE A 45 -17.66 9.73 -9.21
C PHE A 45 -17.26 8.54 -10.07
N ASN A 46 -16.17 8.70 -10.83
CA ASN A 46 -15.55 7.61 -11.57
C ASN A 46 -14.53 6.92 -10.66
N GLN A 47 -14.81 5.68 -10.24
CA GLN A 47 -13.82 4.83 -9.59
C GLN A 47 -13.23 3.90 -10.65
N ARG A 48 -11.90 3.88 -10.77
CA ARG A 48 -11.20 3.01 -11.71
C ARG A 48 -11.14 1.58 -11.15
N TYR A 49 -11.29 0.62 -12.04
CA TYR A 49 -10.99 -0.77 -11.76
C TYR A 49 -10.37 -1.45 -12.98
N PHE A 50 -9.73 -2.58 -12.74
CA PHE A 50 -9.19 -3.45 -13.78
C PHE A 50 -9.75 -4.87 -13.62
N ILE A 51 -9.68 -5.66 -14.68
CA ILE A 51 -10.04 -7.08 -14.71
C ILE A 51 -8.98 -7.86 -15.50
N ASN A 52 -8.57 -9.01 -14.98
CA ASN A 52 -7.75 -9.99 -15.68
C ASN A 52 -8.55 -11.30 -15.85
N GLU A 53 -8.68 -11.76 -17.09
CA GLU A 53 -9.44 -12.96 -17.46
C GLU A 53 -8.54 -14.00 -18.15
N LEU A 54 -7.23 -13.73 -18.31
CA LEU A 54 -6.30 -14.54 -19.11
C LEU A 54 -6.14 -15.98 -18.60
N PHE A 55 -6.38 -16.20 -17.31
CA PHE A 55 -6.22 -17.48 -16.63
C PHE A 55 -7.52 -18.32 -16.61
N ILE A 56 -8.63 -17.81 -17.18
CA ILE A 56 -9.88 -18.58 -17.29
C ILE A 56 -9.70 -19.64 -18.38
N THR A 57 -9.69 -20.91 -17.96
CA THR A 57 -9.51 -22.08 -18.84
C THR A 57 -10.83 -22.62 -19.40
N ASN A 58 -11.95 -22.38 -18.71
CA ASN A 58 -13.28 -22.74 -19.18
C ASN A 58 -14.30 -21.61 -18.93
N PRO A 59 -14.60 -20.76 -19.93
CA PRO A 59 -15.58 -19.68 -19.80
C PRO A 59 -17.01 -20.13 -19.44
N THR A 60 -17.35 -21.42 -19.58
CA THR A 60 -18.68 -21.95 -19.23
C THR A 60 -18.81 -22.40 -17.76
N GLN A 61 -17.72 -22.35 -16.98
CA GLN A 61 -17.66 -22.87 -15.60
C GLN A 61 -16.99 -21.86 -14.65
N ILE A 62 -17.43 -20.60 -14.69
CA ILE A 62 -17.01 -19.56 -13.76
C ILE A 62 -18.03 -19.48 -12.63
N ASP A 63 -17.64 -19.85 -11.41
CA ASP A 63 -18.49 -19.77 -10.20
C ASP A 63 -17.88 -18.94 -9.06
N THR A 64 -16.69 -18.40 -9.29
CA THR A 64 -15.81 -17.76 -8.31
C THR A 64 -15.20 -16.50 -8.94
N ALA A 65 -14.97 -15.46 -8.14
CA ALA A 65 -14.27 -14.25 -8.57
C ALA A 65 -13.27 -13.80 -7.50
N LEU A 66 -12.11 -13.30 -7.93
CA LEU A 66 -11.12 -12.71 -7.04
C LEU A 66 -11.25 -11.18 -7.08
N LEU A 67 -11.17 -10.52 -5.93
CA LEU A 67 -11.13 -9.06 -5.83
C LEU A 67 -9.93 -8.63 -5.00
N LYS A 68 -8.89 -8.13 -5.66
CA LYS A 68 -7.83 -7.39 -4.98
C LYS A 68 -8.34 -6.00 -4.62
N ILE A 69 -8.13 -5.61 -3.37
CA ILE A 69 -8.36 -4.24 -2.91
C ILE A 69 -7.16 -3.41 -3.35
N GLY A 70 -7.39 -2.42 -4.22
CA GLY A 70 -6.43 -1.35 -4.47
C GLY A 70 -6.20 -0.57 -3.17
N ALA A 71 -4.93 -0.34 -2.86
CA ALA A 71 -4.48 0.17 -1.56
C ALA A 71 -4.26 1.68 -1.60
N GLU A 72 -3.42 2.18 -0.70
CA GLU A 72 -2.96 3.57 -0.57
C GLU A 72 -2.04 4.07 -1.71
N ASP A 73 -2.20 3.59 -2.95
CA ASP A 73 -1.51 4.07 -4.15
C ASP A 73 -2.33 3.83 -5.45
N THR A 74 -1.78 4.28 -6.57
CA THR A 74 -2.31 4.25 -7.93
C THR A 74 -2.31 2.83 -8.51
N VAL A 75 -3.47 2.31 -8.93
CA VAL A 75 -3.54 1.03 -9.65
C VAL A 75 -3.18 1.26 -11.12
N HIS A 76 -2.07 0.64 -11.57
CA HIS A 76 -1.51 0.87 -12.90
C HIS A 76 -1.90 -0.17 -13.96
N SER A 77 -2.38 -1.33 -13.56
CA SER A 77 -2.78 -2.46 -14.42
C SER A 77 -3.64 -3.45 -13.62
N ALA A 78 -4.26 -4.43 -14.27
CA ALA A 78 -4.88 -5.54 -13.55
C ALA A 78 -3.84 -6.42 -12.82
N PRO A 79 -4.26 -7.14 -11.77
CA PRO A 79 -3.42 -8.06 -11.01
C PRO A 79 -3.23 -9.42 -11.69
N GLY A 80 -2.44 -10.31 -11.07
CA GLY A 80 -2.26 -11.70 -11.47
C GLY A 80 -1.06 -11.94 -12.38
N GLY A 81 -0.56 -10.90 -13.07
CA GLY A 81 0.49 -11.03 -14.07
C GLY A 81 -0.02 -11.68 -15.35
N ASN A 82 0.81 -12.53 -15.97
CA ASN A 82 0.54 -13.17 -17.27
C ASN A 82 0.86 -14.67 -17.27
N LEU A 83 0.39 -15.41 -18.28
CA LEU A 83 0.53 -16.88 -18.39
C LEU A 83 1.97 -17.44 -18.28
N THR A 84 3.01 -16.63 -18.47
CA THR A 84 4.43 -17.01 -18.31
C THR A 84 5.05 -16.51 -16.99
N HIS A 85 4.50 -15.45 -16.41
CA HIS A 85 4.98 -14.78 -15.20
C HIS A 85 3.77 -14.27 -14.41
N PHE A 86 3.24 -15.11 -13.55
CA PHE A 86 2.06 -14.81 -12.73
C PHE A 86 2.37 -14.79 -11.23
N ASP A 87 1.53 -14.07 -10.48
CA ASP A 87 1.60 -13.98 -9.02
C ASP A 87 0.57 -14.90 -8.34
N LEU A 88 0.47 -14.83 -7.01
CA LEU A 88 -0.49 -15.60 -6.20
C LEU A 88 -1.96 -15.46 -6.68
N LEU A 89 -2.36 -14.30 -7.21
CA LEU A 89 -3.70 -14.11 -7.77
C LEU A 89 -3.86 -14.82 -9.11
N GLY A 90 -2.81 -14.92 -9.92
CA GLY A 90 -2.79 -15.76 -11.12
C GLY A 90 -2.83 -17.26 -10.78
N GLU A 91 -2.09 -17.71 -9.76
CA GLU A 91 -2.18 -19.07 -9.22
C GLU A 91 -3.61 -19.41 -8.75
N LEU A 92 -4.22 -18.51 -7.98
CA LEU A 92 -5.60 -18.66 -7.51
C LEU A 92 -6.61 -18.62 -8.67
N SER A 93 -6.38 -17.76 -9.67
CA SER A 93 -7.25 -17.61 -10.84
C SER A 93 -7.24 -18.86 -11.73
N LEU A 94 -6.06 -19.43 -12.00
CA LEU A 94 -5.92 -20.74 -12.65
C LEU A 94 -6.61 -21.86 -11.85
N LYS A 95 -6.39 -21.89 -10.53
CA LYS A 95 -6.92 -22.93 -9.64
C LYS A 95 -8.45 -22.92 -9.49
N PHE A 96 -9.06 -21.74 -9.52
CA PHE A 96 -10.50 -21.54 -9.34
C PHE A 96 -11.25 -21.14 -10.61
N ASN A 97 -10.56 -21.10 -11.77
CA ASN A 97 -11.13 -20.69 -13.06
C ASN A 97 -11.87 -19.33 -12.97
N ALA A 98 -11.24 -18.36 -12.30
CA ALA A 98 -11.91 -17.18 -11.74
C ALA A 98 -11.32 -15.86 -12.26
N PRO A 99 -12.14 -14.90 -12.79
CA PRO A 99 -11.66 -13.56 -13.13
C PRO A 99 -11.06 -12.85 -11.92
N ILE A 100 -10.03 -12.03 -12.16
CA ILE A 100 -9.33 -11.23 -11.13
C ILE A 100 -9.67 -9.76 -11.32
N PHE A 101 -10.45 -9.20 -10.41
CA PHE A 101 -10.74 -7.77 -10.35
C PHE A 101 -9.76 -7.04 -9.43
N GLU A 102 -9.44 -5.79 -9.74
CA GLU A 102 -8.84 -4.85 -8.78
C GLU A 102 -9.55 -3.52 -8.83
N LEU A 103 -10.11 -3.09 -7.69
CA LEU A 103 -10.78 -1.81 -7.53
C LEU A 103 -9.82 -0.80 -6.90
N GLU A 104 -9.55 0.32 -7.58
CA GLU A 104 -8.70 1.38 -7.04
C GLU A 104 -9.38 2.13 -5.90
N HIS A 105 -8.61 2.49 -4.88
CA HIS A 105 -9.14 3.15 -3.69
C HIS A 105 -9.59 4.59 -3.99
N ARG A 106 -10.74 4.99 -3.44
CA ARG A 106 -11.18 6.40 -3.50
C ARG A 106 -10.08 7.35 -3.01
N PHE A 107 -9.90 8.48 -3.70
CA PHE A 107 -8.83 9.48 -3.51
C PHE A 107 -7.41 9.06 -3.92
N TYR A 108 -7.18 7.83 -4.40
CA TYR A 108 -5.89 7.40 -4.94
C TYR A 108 -5.95 7.23 -6.47
N GLY A 109 -4.82 7.47 -7.13
CA GLY A 109 -4.72 7.46 -8.60
C GLY A 109 -5.78 8.32 -9.28
N GLU A 110 -6.47 7.74 -10.28
CA GLU A 110 -7.53 8.40 -11.06
C GLU A 110 -8.90 8.39 -10.34
N SER A 111 -9.03 7.64 -9.24
CA SER A 111 -10.29 7.40 -8.51
C SER A 111 -10.66 8.56 -7.57
N GLN A 112 -10.64 9.77 -8.10
CA GLN A 112 -10.82 11.03 -7.37
C GLN A 112 -12.29 11.43 -7.25
N PRO A 113 -12.91 11.45 -6.04
CA PRO A 113 -14.34 11.74 -5.90
C PRO A 113 -14.75 13.19 -6.14
N PHE A 114 -13.76 14.08 -6.35
CA PHE A 114 -13.91 15.54 -6.39
C PHE A 114 -12.98 16.19 -7.44
N ALA A 115 -12.62 15.45 -8.49
CA ALA A 115 -11.70 15.88 -9.55
C ALA A 115 -12.09 17.21 -10.22
N GLU A 116 -13.37 17.57 -10.17
CA GLU A 116 -13.95 18.80 -10.69
C GLU A 116 -13.79 20.04 -9.78
N ASN A 117 -13.20 19.91 -8.58
CA ASN A 117 -12.93 21.03 -7.68
C ASN A 117 -11.50 21.54 -7.86
N ASP A 118 -11.30 22.86 -7.78
CA ASP A 118 -9.97 23.51 -7.81
C ASP A 118 -8.99 22.98 -6.74
N ASN A 119 -9.53 22.42 -5.65
CA ASN A 119 -8.78 21.68 -4.65
C ASN A 119 -9.58 20.42 -4.25
N PRO A 120 -9.33 19.25 -4.87
CA PRO A 120 -10.02 18.00 -4.55
C PRO A 120 -9.72 17.49 -3.13
N LEU A 121 -8.54 17.81 -2.59
CA LEU A 121 -8.00 17.29 -1.32
C LEU A 121 -8.15 18.26 -0.13
N LYS A 122 -9.07 19.23 -0.22
CA LYS A 122 -9.45 20.08 0.92
C LYS A 122 -10.13 19.28 2.05
N THR A 123 -9.99 19.74 3.28
CA THR A 123 -10.44 19.03 4.50
C THR A 123 -11.92 18.61 4.45
N GLU A 124 -12.78 19.43 3.85
CA GLU A 124 -14.23 19.18 3.74
C GLU A 124 -14.58 18.02 2.80
N ASN A 125 -13.66 17.71 1.87
CA ASN A 125 -13.73 16.56 0.96
C ASN A 125 -13.10 15.32 1.60
N LEU A 126 -11.99 15.47 2.33
CA LEU A 126 -11.27 14.34 2.96
C LEU A 126 -12.11 13.57 4.01
N LYS A 127 -13.22 14.12 4.51
CA LYS A 127 -14.17 13.37 5.36
C LYS A 127 -14.76 12.12 4.68
N TYR A 128 -14.74 12.05 3.35
CA TYR A 128 -15.18 10.87 2.58
C TYR A 128 -14.06 9.85 2.33
N LEU A 129 -12.83 10.12 2.79
CA LEU A 129 -11.67 9.22 2.77
C LEU A 129 -11.57 8.50 4.12
N SER A 130 -12.13 7.31 4.23
CA SER A 130 -11.94 6.43 5.37
C SER A 130 -12.21 4.96 5.02
N ALA A 131 -11.70 4.04 5.85
CA ALA A 131 -11.93 2.60 5.69
C ALA A 131 -13.41 2.23 5.59
N ARG A 132 -14.30 2.94 6.32
CA ARG A 132 -15.76 2.74 6.23
C ARG A 132 -16.32 3.07 4.85
N TYR A 133 -15.81 4.12 4.20
CA TYR A 133 -16.21 4.46 2.83
C TYR A 133 -15.60 3.50 1.80
N ALA A 134 -14.37 3.01 2.03
CA ALA A 134 -13.73 2.01 1.17
C ALA A 134 -14.43 0.64 1.22
N ILE A 135 -14.87 0.19 2.40
CA ILE A 135 -15.70 -1.01 2.56
C ILE A 135 -17.02 -0.86 1.79
N ALA A 136 -17.69 0.29 1.91
CA ALA A 136 -18.93 0.56 1.18
C ALA A 136 -18.73 0.63 -0.34
N ASP A 137 -17.57 1.12 -0.82
CA ASP A 137 -17.21 1.08 -2.24
C ASP A 137 -17.13 -0.36 -2.76
N LEU A 138 -16.37 -1.21 -2.05
CA LEU A 138 -16.18 -2.63 -2.37
C LEU A 138 -17.52 -3.39 -2.38
N VAL A 139 -18.38 -3.15 -1.38
CA VAL A 139 -19.72 -3.75 -1.29
C VAL A 139 -20.62 -3.34 -2.46
N ASN A 140 -20.65 -2.06 -2.83
CA ASN A 140 -21.44 -1.58 -3.97
C ASN A 140 -20.86 -2.11 -5.30
N PHE A 141 -19.54 -2.06 -5.47
CA PHE A 141 -18.83 -2.59 -6.64
C PHE A 141 -19.18 -4.06 -6.85
N VAL A 142 -18.96 -4.92 -5.85
CA VAL A 142 -19.26 -6.35 -5.92
C VAL A 142 -20.74 -6.60 -6.22
N THR A 143 -21.65 -5.92 -5.52
CA THR A 143 -23.10 -6.09 -5.72
C THR A 143 -23.55 -5.82 -7.17
N LYS A 144 -22.92 -4.84 -7.83
CA LYS A 144 -23.23 -4.41 -9.20
C LYS A 144 -22.48 -5.22 -10.26
N ILE A 145 -21.17 -5.42 -10.09
CA ILE A 145 -20.32 -6.16 -11.03
C ILE A 145 -20.71 -7.64 -11.08
N ASP A 146 -21.02 -8.26 -9.94
CA ASP A 146 -21.60 -9.61 -9.88
C ASP A 146 -22.86 -9.73 -10.77
N GLN A 147 -23.79 -8.78 -10.66
CA GLN A 147 -25.00 -8.76 -11.47
C GLN A 147 -24.71 -8.56 -12.96
N GLN A 148 -23.78 -7.67 -13.32
CA GLN A 148 -23.44 -7.36 -14.72
C GLN A 148 -22.68 -8.51 -15.38
N TYR A 149 -21.68 -9.06 -14.69
CA TYR A 149 -20.81 -10.11 -15.19
C TYR A 149 -21.58 -11.43 -15.39
N CYS A 150 -22.36 -11.85 -14.40
CA CYS A 150 -23.20 -13.04 -14.52
C CYS A 150 -24.29 -12.92 -15.59
N ALA A 151 -24.85 -11.72 -15.81
CA ALA A 151 -25.76 -11.50 -16.93
C ALA A 151 -25.06 -11.71 -18.29
N GLY A 152 -23.79 -11.31 -18.41
CA GLY A 152 -22.94 -11.62 -19.57
C GLY A 152 -22.66 -13.12 -19.74
N LEU A 153 -22.55 -13.87 -18.64
CA LEU A 153 -22.43 -15.33 -18.63
C LEU A 153 -23.77 -16.08 -18.80
N GLY A 154 -24.90 -15.38 -18.92
CA GLY A 154 -26.24 -15.98 -18.98
C GLY A 154 -26.72 -16.61 -17.66
N MET A 155 -26.03 -16.36 -16.55
CA MET A 155 -26.36 -16.90 -15.23
C MET A 155 -27.52 -16.13 -14.57
N THR A 156 -28.51 -16.86 -14.07
CA THR A 156 -29.65 -16.26 -13.35
C THR A 156 -29.28 -15.93 -11.91
N LYS A 157 -29.32 -14.64 -11.54
CA LYS A 157 -29.05 -14.17 -10.17
C LYS A 157 -30.21 -14.50 -9.22
N VAL A 158 -29.89 -15.21 -8.12
CA VAL A 158 -30.85 -15.46 -7.03
C VAL A 158 -31.01 -14.18 -6.20
N PRO A 159 -32.24 -13.72 -5.89
CA PRO A 159 -32.46 -12.56 -5.04
C PRO A 159 -31.76 -12.66 -3.68
N GLY A 160 -31.08 -11.59 -3.27
CA GLY A 160 -30.35 -11.54 -2.00
C GLY A 160 -29.02 -12.31 -1.94
N LYS A 161 -28.53 -12.85 -3.06
CA LYS A 161 -27.23 -13.53 -3.14
C LYS A 161 -26.38 -12.99 -4.30
N THR A 162 -25.07 -13.20 -4.22
CA THR A 162 -24.19 -13.17 -5.40
C THR A 162 -24.40 -14.44 -6.23
N CYS A 163 -24.08 -14.35 -7.51
CA CYS A 163 -23.99 -15.52 -8.39
C CYS A 163 -22.57 -16.12 -8.37
N LEU A 164 -21.53 -15.30 -8.09
CA LEU A 164 -20.17 -15.77 -7.89
C LEU A 164 -19.80 -15.84 -6.40
N LYS A 165 -18.87 -16.76 -6.09
CA LYS A 165 -18.16 -16.83 -4.81
C LYS A 165 -17.04 -15.78 -4.82
N TRP A 166 -17.30 -14.63 -4.22
CA TRP A 166 -16.29 -13.55 -4.16
C TRP A 166 -15.26 -13.83 -3.08
N MET A 167 -13.98 -13.88 -3.48
CA MET A 167 -12.83 -13.92 -2.57
C MET A 167 -12.13 -12.56 -2.60
N VAL A 168 -11.94 -11.92 -1.43
CA VAL A 168 -11.30 -10.60 -1.33
C VAL A 168 -9.85 -10.73 -0.86
N ILE A 169 -8.93 -9.97 -1.44
CA ILE A 169 -7.50 -10.05 -1.14
C ILE A 169 -6.96 -8.64 -0.89
N GLY A 170 -6.18 -8.48 0.18
CA GLY A 170 -5.48 -7.22 0.46
C GLY A 170 -4.21 -7.44 1.28
N GLY A 171 -3.27 -6.49 1.15
CA GLY A 171 -2.06 -6.39 1.95
C GLY A 171 -2.01 -5.09 2.77
N SER A 172 -1.25 -5.01 3.87
CA SER A 172 -1.13 -3.76 4.67
C SER A 172 -2.51 -3.24 5.14
N TYR A 173 -2.82 -1.96 4.94
CA TYR A 173 -4.14 -1.37 5.17
C TYR A 173 -5.24 -2.07 4.35
N ALA A 174 -5.01 -2.37 3.07
CA ALA A 174 -5.94 -3.16 2.27
C ALA A 174 -6.18 -4.57 2.86
N GLY A 175 -5.18 -5.14 3.53
CA GLY A 175 -5.31 -6.38 4.32
C GLY A 175 -6.24 -6.19 5.53
N ALA A 176 -6.13 -5.06 6.23
CA ALA A 176 -7.05 -4.72 7.31
C ALA A 176 -8.49 -4.54 6.81
N VAL A 177 -8.68 -3.82 5.69
CA VAL A 177 -9.98 -3.69 5.00
C VAL A 177 -10.54 -5.05 4.59
N SER A 178 -9.70 -5.95 4.07
CA SER A 178 -10.05 -7.34 3.70
C SER A 178 -10.59 -8.15 4.90
N ALA A 179 -10.04 -7.95 6.11
CA ALA A 179 -10.57 -8.57 7.32
C ALA A 179 -11.86 -7.90 7.83
N TRP A 180 -11.94 -6.57 7.84
CA TRP A 180 -13.11 -5.83 8.33
C TRP A 180 -14.35 -6.03 7.44
N ILE A 181 -14.17 -6.13 6.12
CA ILE A 181 -15.29 -6.40 5.19
C ILE A 181 -15.87 -7.81 5.38
N ALA A 182 -15.04 -8.80 5.73
CA ALA A 182 -15.51 -10.15 6.08
C ALA A 182 -16.38 -10.14 7.35
N GLN A 183 -16.00 -9.35 8.36
CA GLN A 183 -16.76 -9.20 9.60
C GLN A 183 -18.09 -8.45 9.39
N GLN A 184 -18.11 -7.43 8.52
CA GLN A 184 -19.29 -6.58 8.30
C GLN A 184 -20.26 -7.17 7.26
N HIS A 185 -19.76 -7.90 6.26
CA HIS A 185 -20.54 -8.45 5.14
C HIS A 185 -20.29 -9.96 4.90
N PRO A 186 -20.39 -10.84 5.93
CA PRO A 186 -20.07 -12.27 5.82
C PRO A 186 -21.02 -13.06 4.89
N HIS A 187 -22.10 -12.44 4.42
CA HIS A 187 -23.04 -13.02 3.46
C HIS A 187 -22.68 -12.70 1.98
N LEU A 188 -21.75 -11.77 1.75
CA LEU A 188 -21.36 -11.29 0.41
C LEU A 188 -20.05 -11.90 -0.10
N PHE A 189 -19.24 -12.45 0.81
CA PHE A 189 -17.88 -12.92 0.53
C PHE A 189 -17.70 -14.36 1.00
N ALA A 190 -17.15 -15.21 0.12
CA ALA A 190 -16.92 -16.63 0.39
C ALA A 190 -15.63 -16.87 1.19
N ALA A 191 -14.62 -16.02 1.00
CA ALA A 191 -13.38 -16.00 1.79
C ALA A 191 -12.69 -14.64 1.67
N THR A 192 -11.76 -14.34 2.58
CA THR A 192 -10.92 -13.14 2.53
C THR A 192 -9.48 -13.45 2.94
N ILE A 193 -8.51 -12.90 2.19
CA ILE A 193 -7.08 -12.98 2.48
C ILE A 193 -6.62 -11.61 3.00
N SER A 194 -6.11 -11.61 4.24
CA SER A 194 -5.58 -10.42 4.93
C SER A 194 -4.07 -10.60 5.14
N SER A 195 -3.28 -10.25 4.12
CA SER A 195 -1.82 -10.41 4.13
C SER A 195 -1.17 -9.28 4.94
N SER A 196 -0.50 -9.60 6.05
CA SER A 196 0.08 -8.61 6.98
C SER A 196 -0.89 -7.48 7.35
N GLY A 197 -2.18 -7.82 7.51
CA GLY A 197 -3.24 -6.83 7.71
C GLY A 197 -3.14 -6.12 9.06
N VAL A 198 -3.07 -4.78 9.04
CA VAL A 198 -3.00 -3.92 10.24
C VAL A 198 -4.36 -3.76 10.94
N VAL A 199 -5.00 -4.90 11.25
CA VAL A 199 -6.38 -5.00 11.77
C VAL A 199 -6.61 -4.34 13.12
N ASN A 200 -5.55 -4.19 13.92
CA ASN A 200 -5.57 -3.53 15.22
C ASN A 200 -4.97 -2.11 15.08
N VAL A 201 -5.83 -1.12 14.82
CA VAL A 201 -5.41 0.27 14.66
C VAL A 201 -5.11 0.88 16.02
N LYS A 202 -3.85 1.22 16.25
CA LYS A 202 -3.41 2.04 17.40
C LYS A 202 -3.03 3.43 16.95
N TYR A 203 -3.24 4.42 17.82
CA TYR A 203 -2.75 5.79 17.62
C TYR A 203 -1.24 5.88 17.90
N GLU A 204 -0.78 5.25 18.98
CA GLU A 204 0.62 5.06 19.33
C GLU A 204 0.94 3.55 19.27
N ASN A 205 2.04 3.17 18.63
CA ASN A 205 2.40 1.75 18.39
C ASN A 205 3.90 1.48 18.66
N PRO A 206 4.43 1.80 19.86
CA PRO A 206 5.85 1.65 20.20
C PRO A 206 6.36 0.20 20.12
N GLU A 207 5.45 -0.79 20.07
CA GLU A 207 5.81 -2.18 19.84
C GLU A 207 6.31 -2.43 18.41
N PHE A 208 5.96 -1.59 17.42
CA PHE A 208 6.56 -1.63 16.08
C PHE A 208 8.04 -1.25 16.12
N ASP A 209 8.38 -0.14 16.79
CA ASP A 209 9.76 0.31 16.95
C ASP A 209 10.57 -0.72 17.76
N THR A 210 9.98 -1.25 18.83
CA THR A 210 10.58 -2.28 19.68
C THR A 210 10.82 -3.58 18.92
N HIS A 211 9.86 -4.04 18.11
CA HIS A 211 10.01 -5.21 17.24
C HIS A 211 11.09 -4.98 16.18
N THR A 212 11.12 -3.80 15.57
CA THR A 212 12.07 -3.47 14.51
C THR A 212 13.50 -3.33 15.05
N TYR A 213 13.68 -2.76 16.25
CA TYR A 213 14.93 -2.79 17.00
C TYR A 213 15.41 -4.23 17.25
N ALA A 214 14.53 -5.11 17.72
CA ALA A 214 14.85 -6.52 17.94
C ALA A 214 15.19 -7.27 16.63
N ALA A 215 14.49 -6.98 15.54
CA ALA A 215 14.70 -7.60 14.23
C ALA A 215 16.02 -7.17 13.55
N ALA A 216 16.47 -5.93 13.77
CA ALA A 216 17.80 -5.47 13.36
C ALA A 216 18.92 -6.14 14.18
N GLY A 217 18.72 -6.32 15.48
CA GLY A 217 19.64 -7.01 16.38
C GLY A 217 20.97 -6.28 16.62
N THR A 218 21.80 -6.84 17.49
CA THR A 218 23.14 -6.29 17.79
C THR A 218 24.16 -6.75 16.74
N PRO A 219 25.05 -5.87 16.22
CA PRO A 219 25.29 -4.48 16.64
C PRO A 219 24.44 -3.41 15.92
N CYS A 220 23.66 -3.76 14.89
CA CYS A 220 22.92 -2.78 14.07
C CYS A 220 22.02 -1.86 14.90
N ALA A 221 21.16 -2.43 15.75
CA ALA A 221 20.18 -1.71 16.55
C ALA A 221 20.82 -0.74 17.57
N GLN A 222 21.98 -1.11 18.13
CA GLN A 222 22.74 -0.25 19.04
C GLN A 222 23.31 0.97 18.31
N ALA A 223 23.94 0.76 17.14
CA ALA A 223 24.51 1.83 16.35
C ALA A 223 23.43 2.70 15.66
N TYR A 224 22.23 2.17 15.38
CA TYR A 224 21.07 2.99 15.01
C TYR A 224 20.69 3.99 16.10
N VAL A 225 20.48 3.51 17.34
CA VAL A 225 20.16 4.39 18.49
C VAL A 225 21.29 5.38 18.78
N HIS A 226 22.56 4.99 18.57
CA HIS A 226 23.68 5.93 18.69
C HIS A 226 23.63 7.05 17.63
N SER A 227 23.42 6.73 16.35
CA SER A 227 23.36 7.75 15.30
C SER A 227 22.19 8.72 15.45
N MET A 228 21.01 8.25 15.88
CA MET A 228 19.90 9.16 16.20
C MET A 228 20.28 10.15 17.31
N ARG A 229 20.93 9.67 18.38
CA ARG A 229 21.40 10.52 19.49
C ARG A 229 22.48 11.54 19.10
N GLU A 230 23.37 11.21 18.16
CA GLU A 230 24.33 12.19 17.66
C GLU A 230 23.68 13.24 16.76
N ILE A 231 22.64 12.87 15.99
CA ILE A 231 21.84 13.84 15.23
C ILE A 231 21.10 14.77 16.18
N GLU A 232 20.44 14.25 17.22
CA GLU A 232 19.77 15.02 18.29
C GLU A 232 20.73 16.06 18.91
N LYS A 233 21.89 15.63 19.42
CA LYS A 233 22.91 16.53 20.01
C LYS A 233 23.38 17.64 19.07
N VAL A 234 23.60 17.32 17.79
CA VAL A 234 24.06 18.29 16.78
C VAL A 234 22.96 19.32 16.49
N THR A 235 21.68 18.92 16.56
CA THR A 235 20.55 19.85 16.51
C THR A 235 20.45 20.71 17.77
N GLU A 236 20.61 20.13 18.95
CA GLU A 236 20.59 20.85 20.24
C GLU A 236 21.72 21.88 20.32
N SER A 237 22.91 21.57 19.80
CA SER A 237 24.07 22.48 19.76
C SER A 237 23.96 23.62 18.72
N GLY A 238 22.83 23.76 18.04
CA GLY A 238 22.61 24.81 17.02
C GLY A 238 23.23 24.54 15.64
N ASN A 239 23.85 23.39 15.40
CA ASN A 239 24.59 23.12 14.16
C ASN A 239 23.69 22.50 13.07
N ASP A 240 22.86 23.35 12.46
CA ASP A 240 21.87 22.93 11.45
C ASP A 240 22.44 22.49 10.10
N LYS A 241 23.76 22.60 9.88
CA LYS A 241 24.43 22.40 8.57
C LYS A 241 24.19 21.02 7.95
N TYR A 242 23.86 20.01 8.74
CA TYR A 242 23.54 18.68 8.23
C TYR A 242 22.13 18.59 7.59
N LEU A 243 21.21 19.50 7.93
CA LEU A 243 19.84 19.54 7.38
C LEU A 243 19.83 19.89 5.88
N ASP A 244 20.84 20.63 5.39
CA ASP A 244 21.06 20.93 3.96
C ASP A 244 21.27 19.68 3.08
N LEU A 245 21.67 18.56 3.69
CA LEU A 245 21.78 17.27 3.00
C LEU A 245 20.39 16.74 2.63
N PHE A 246 19.40 16.99 3.50
CA PHE A 246 18.02 16.51 3.38
C PHE A 246 17.03 17.57 2.85
N LYS A 247 17.48 18.81 2.62
CA LYS A 247 16.63 19.98 2.32
C LYS A 247 15.65 20.32 3.49
N ALA A 248 16.04 20.01 4.71
CA ALA A 248 15.30 20.30 5.93
C ALA A 248 15.78 21.62 6.59
N ASN A 249 15.06 22.10 7.60
CA ASN A 249 15.42 23.25 8.45
C ASN A 249 14.59 23.20 9.75
N ARG A 250 14.86 24.08 10.72
CA ARG A 250 14.14 24.05 12.02
C ARG A 250 12.61 24.14 11.95
N LYS A 251 12.02 24.69 10.87
CA LYS A 251 10.55 24.77 10.71
C LYS A 251 9.90 23.42 10.36
N ASN A 252 10.65 22.46 9.83
CA ASN A 252 10.18 21.11 9.51
C ASN A 252 11.00 20.02 10.23
N LEU A 253 11.60 20.38 11.39
CA LEU A 253 12.40 19.46 12.19
C LEU A 253 11.63 18.23 12.70
N PRO A 254 10.34 18.32 13.12
CA PRO A 254 9.55 17.13 13.45
C PRO A 254 9.39 16.19 12.23
N ASP A 255 9.03 16.75 11.06
CA ASP A 255 8.87 15.98 9.82
C ASP A 255 10.18 15.29 9.40
N PHE A 256 11.31 15.95 9.66
CA PHE A 256 12.65 15.39 9.43
C PHE A 256 12.99 14.22 10.36
N TYR A 257 12.67 14.29 11.66
CA TYR A 257 12.87 13.16 12.56
C TYR A 257 11.94 11.98 12.22
N TYR A 258 10.68 12.23 11.85
CA TYR A 258 9.78 11.19 11.33
C TYR A 258 10.35 10.53 10.08
N PHE A 259 10.86 11.30 9.12
CA PHE A 259 11.51 10.78 7.91
C PHE A 259 12.73 9.89 8.23
N LEU A 260 13.60 10.30 9.17
CA LEU A 260 14.75 9.48 9.58
C LEU A 260 14.33 8.17 10.24
N ALA A 261 13.32 8.20 11.11
CA ALA A 261 12.77 7.02 11.78
C ALA A 261 12.17 6.06 10.75
N ASP A 262 11.14 6.51 10.02
CA ASP A 262 10.38 5.70 9.06
C ASP A 262 11.29 5.06 7.99
N THR A 263 12.16 5.85 7.34
CA THR A 263 13.11 5.32 6.33
C THR A 263 14.02 4.22 6.88
N SER A 264 14.41 4.31 8.16
CA SER A 264 15.26 3.32 8.82
C SER A 264 14.48 2.07 9.23
N LEU A 265 13.26 2.25 9.75
CA LEU A 265 12.39 1.16 10.19
C LEU A 265 11.87 0.35 9.00
N MET A 266 11.40 1.01 7.94
CA MET A 266 11.01 0.39 6.66
C MET A 266 12.15 -0.47 6.08
N ALA A 267 13.39 0.02 6.12
CA ALA A 267 14.54 -0.75 5.62
C ALA A 267 14.67 -2.10 6.35
N ILE A 268 14.51 -2.13 7.67
CA ILE A 268 14.58 -3.34 8.50
C ILE A 268 13.36 -4.23 8.28
N GLN A 269 12.15 -3.65 8.20
CA GLN A 269 10.88 -4.34 7.90
C GLN A 269 10.96 -5.13 6.59
N TYR A 270 11.53 -4.53 5.54
CA TYR A 270 11.80 -5.19 4.25
C TYR A 270 13.17 -5.90 4.22
N GLY A 271 13.62 -6.42 5.37
CA GLY A 271 14.68 -7.42 5.50
C GLY A 271 16.13 -6.90 5.58
N ARG A 272 16.38 -5.59 5.55
CA ARG A 272 17.75 -5.03 5.57
C ARG A 272 18.30 -4.97 7.00
N LYS A 273 18.92 -6.08 7.44
CA LYS A 273 19.49 -6.25 8.80
C LYS A 273 20.60 -5.27 9.18
N CYS A 274 21.22 -4.61 8.21
CA CYS A 274 22.08 -3.42 8.39
C CYS A 274 21.71 -2.41 7.30
N ALA A 275 20.97 -1.35 7.64
CA ALA A 275 20.49 -0.39 6.67
C ALA A 275 21.61 0.52 6.14
N LYS A 276 22.05 0.28 4.90
CA LYS A 276 22.92 1.20 4.15
C LYS A 276 22.08 2.35 3.57
N ILE A 277 21.93 3.43 4.34
CA ILE A 277 21.35 4.69 3.85
C ILE A 277 22.47 5.49 3.17
N THR A 278 22.43 5.62 1.83
CA THR A 278 23.45 6.34 1.05
C THR A 278 22.82 7.50 0.29
N TYR A 279 22.97 8.72 0.80
CA TYR A 279 22.41 9.92 0.18
C TYR A 279 23.39 10.48 -0.85
N ASN A 280 23.26 10.05 -2.11
CA ASN A 280 24.27 10.23 -3.14
C ASN A 280 24.22 11.63 -3.80
N LYS A 281 24.78 12.64 -3.12
CA LYS A 281 24.97 14.02 -3.61
C LYS A 281 26.47 14.33 -3.68
N PRO A 282 27.01 14.88 -4.79
CA PRO A 282 28.43 15.24 -4.86
C PRO A 282 28.84 16.16 -3.70
N GLY A 283 29.87 15.75 -2.95
CA GLY A 283 30.37 16.48 -1.77
C GLY A 283 29.61 16.25 -0.45
N ALA A 284 28.58 15.40 -0.40
CA ALA A 284 27.92 15.05 0.86
C ALA A 284 28.83 14.14 1.71
N LYS A 285 29.20 14.59 2.92
CA LYS A 285 30.14 13.86 3.79
C LYS A 285 29.48 12.72 4.58
N VAL A 286 28.27 12.97 5.14
CA VAL A 286 27.30 11.95 5.65
C VAL A 286 27.88 11.05 6.78
N LEU A 287 27.15 10.19 7.48
CA LEU A 287 26.19 10.52 8.54
C LEU A 287 26.01 9.37 9.56
N MET A 288 26.23 8.10 9.18
CA MET A 288 25.92 6.91 10.02
C MET A 288 26.70 5.64 9.59
N GLN A 289 27.55 5.04 10.43
CA GLN A 289 28.30 3.80 10.10
C GLN A 289 27.89 2.59 10.97
N LEU A 290 27.59 1.46 10.33
CA LEU A 290 27.32 0.17 11.00
C LEU A 290 28.44 -0.84 10.65
N LYS A 291 29.11 -1.42 11.65
CA LYS A 291 30.16 -2.45 11.48
C LYS A 291 29.68 -3.82 12.00
N PRO A 292 29.90 -4.94 11.27
CA PRO A 292 29.70 -6.28 11.81
C PRO A 292 30.74 -6.65 12.87
N SER A 293 30.41 -7.62 13.72
CA SER A 293 31.38 -8.26 14.62
C SER A 293 32.36 -9.17 13.86
N GLN A 294 33.52 -9.51 14.43
CA GLN A 294 34.48 -10.44 13.83
C GLN A 294 33.85 -11.80 13.46
N ALA A 295 32.90 -12.30 14.25
CA ALA A 295 32.18 -13.54 13.98
C ALA A 295 31.35 -13.52 12.67
N THR A 296 31.10 -12.35 12.09
CA THR A 296 30.24 -12.17 10.90
C THR A 296 31.02 -11.93 9.61
N GLN A 297 32.33 -11.63 9.66
CA GLN A 297 33.12 -11.23 8.49
C GLN A 297 33.15 -12.30 7.38
N ASN A 298 33.17 -13.58 7.74
CA ASN A 298 33.28 -14.70 6.79
C ASN A 298 31.98 -15.03 6.03
N ARG A 299 30.92 -14.22 6.13
CA ARG A 299 29.63 -14.44 5.42
C ARG A 299 29.11 -13.25 4.62
N ILE A 300 29.83 -12.12 4.57
CA ILE A 300 29.39 -10.92 3.84
C ILE A 300 30.56 -10.38 3.01
N THR A 301 30.57 -10.69 1.72
CA THR A 301 31.61 -10.25 0.78
C THR A 301 31.49 -8.75 0.48
N ASN A 302 32.42 -7.97 1.01
CA ASN A 302 32.85 -6.64 0.53
C ASN A 302 31.75 -5.60 0.23
N THR A 303 31.32 -4.83 1.24
CA THR A 303 30.97 -3.42 1.01
C THR A 303 31.20 -2.55 2.25
N ASN A 304 32.30 -1.80 2.28
CA ASN A 304 32.55 -0.76 3.28
C ASN A 304 31.97 0.58 2.78
N ILE A 305 31.39 1.41 3.66
CA ILE A 305 31.26 2.86 3.45
C ILE A 305 31.65 3.57 4.74
N MET A 306 32.42 4.66 4.62
CA MET A 306 32.85 5.56 5.69
C MET A 306 31.96 6.82 5.69
N ILE A 307 31.71 7.35 6.88
CA ILE A 307 30.60 8.25 7.13
C ILE A 307 30.93 9.05 8.41
N GLU A 308 31.49 10.25 8.22
CA GLU A 308 32.26 11.05 9.19
C GLU A 308 31.69 12.48 9.29
N ILE A 309 31.42 12.93 10.52
CA ILE A 309 30.89 14.27 10.83
C ILE A 309 32.02 15.18 11.33
N SER A 310 31.97 16.46 10.94
CA SER A 310 32.87 17.55 11.36
C SER A 310 32.11 18.87 11.45
#